data_AF-A0A383E916-F1
#
_entry.id   AF-A0A383E916-F1
#
_cell.length_a   1.000
_cell.length_b   1.000
_cell.length_c   1.000
_cell.angle_alpha   90.00
_cell.angle_beta   90.00
_cell.angle_gamma   90.00
#
_symmetry.space_group_name_H-M   'P 1'
#
loop_
_entity.id
_entity.type
_entity.pdbx_description
1 polymer ?
#
loop_
_entity_poly.entity_id
_entity_poly.type
_entity_poly.pdbx_seq_one_letter_code
_entity_poly.pdbx_strand_id
1 'polypeptide(L)'
;GLDAVSSVSVAKFVDTYAQFAYDNKFSLPSAPTRPSLTAVEMDGKISLDWGADAAAVSSTEELVSAGFVFEGYNVYQLPGAGSPLSEGVKVATFDKINLVQNILDPAVDPLTGLVVNVAKQTGTNSGVQRFYNTDYDEVRGRPMSNGVGYHFAVTAYSFLADNEGSPFKTLESGEARLTVVPHDPNPGVTVNNANGSEVTVDHTGTANASVDVNIINSGNLVDDTYTVYFD
;
A
#
# COMPACT_ATOMS: atom_id res chain seq x y z
N GLY A 1 31.90 2.61 -9.98
CA GLY A 1 32.45 1.84 -8.84
C GLY A 1 33.58 2.61 -8.21
N LEU A 2 34.01 2.20 -7.02
CA LEU A 2 35.14 2.80 -6.31
C LEU A 2 36.50 2.33 -6.87
N ASP A 3 36.49 1.30 -7.73
CA ASP A 3 37.62 0.82 -8.51
C ASP A 3 37.18 0.33 -9.91
N ALA A 4 38.14 -0.12 -10.72
CA ALA A 4 37.87 -0.60 -12.09
C ALA A 4 37.01 -1.88 -12.11
N VAL A 5 37.18 -2.78 -11.13
CA VAL A 5 36.48 -4.08 -11.08
C VAL A 5 35.00 -3.87 -10.72
N SER A 6 34.74 -3.09 -9.67
CA SER A 6 33.40 -2.67 -9.26
C SER A 6 32.70 -1.80 -10.30
N SER A 7 33.44 -1.12 -11.18
CA SER A 7 32.83 -0.37 -12.29
C SER A 7 32.37 -1.30 -13.41
N VAL A 8 33.10 -2.38 -13.69
CA VAL A 8 32.70 -3.39 -14.68
C VAL A 8 31.51 -4.22 -14.19
N SER A 9 31.44 -4.58 -12.91
CA SER A 9 30.27 -5.28 -12.36
C SER A 9 28.99 -4.45 -12.47
N VAL A 10 29.07 -3.16 -12.15
CA VAL A 10 27.95 -2.23 -12.31
C VAL A 10 27.54 -2.10 -13.77
N ALA A 11 28.50 -1.96 -14.69
CA ALA A 11 28.20 -1.89 -16.13
C ALA A 11 27.46 -3.15 -16.61
N LYS A 12 27.94 -4.34 -16.21
CA LYS A 12 27.27 -5.62 -16.53
C LYS A 12 25.89 -5.74 -15.90
N PHE A 13 25.69 -5.21 -14.69
CA PHE A 13 24.38 -5.20 -14.06
C PHE A 13 23.40 -4.28 -14.79
N VAL A 14 23.82 -3.07 -15.19
CA VAL A 14 22.96 -2.17 -15.98
C VAL A 14 22.67 -2.74 -17.37
N ASP A 15 23.62 -3.47 -17.95
CA ASP A 15 23.45 -4.17 -19.23
C ASP A 15 22.30 -5.19 -19.21
N THR A 16 22.00 -5.84 -18.08
CA THR A 16 20.86 -6.78 -18.00
C THR A 16 19.52 -6.08 -18.23
N TYR A 17 19.35 -4.84 -17.75
CA TYR A 17 18.16 -4.04 -17.99
C TYR A 17 18.09 -3.56 -19.45
N ALA A 18 19.22 -3.19 -20.03
CA ALA A 18 19.28 -2.81 -21.44
C ALA A 18 18.96 -3.99 -22.36
N GLN A 19 19.51 -5.17 -22.06
CA GLN A 19 19.24 -6.41 -22.77
C GLN A 19 17.76 -6.80 -22.65
N PHE A 20 17.19 -6.75 -21.44
CA PHE A 20 15.77 -6.99 -21.23
C PHE A 20 14.90 -6.03 -22.05
N ALA A 21 15.23 -4.74 -22.08
CA ALA A 21 14.51 -3.76 -22.89
C ALA A 21 14.62 -4.07 -24.39
N TYR A 22 15.82 -4.43 -24.86
CA TYR A 22 16.06 -4.80 -26.26
C TYR A 22 15.26 -6.05 -26.66
N ASP A 23 15.31 -7.11 -25.85
CA ASP A 23 14.60 -8.37 -26.08
C ASP A 23 13.08 -8.17 -26.11
N ASN A 24 12.59 -7.21 -25.32
CA ASN A 24 11.18 -6.79 -25.29
C ASN A 24 10.84 -5.65 -26.27
N LYS A 25 11.73 -5.31 -27.21
CA LYS A 25 11.52 -4.24 -28.22
C LYS A 25 11.12 -2.90 -27.61
N PHE A 26 11.63 -2.60 -26.42
CA PHE A 26 11.29 -1.43 -25.60
C PHE A 26 9.82 -1.34 -25.14
N SER A 27 9.05 -2.42 -25.27
CA SER A 27 7.72 -2.57 -24.66
C SER A 27 7.86 -3.10 -23.24
N LEU A 28 8.16 -2.21 -22.30
CA LEU A 28 8.42 -2.56 -20.92
C LEU A 28 7.12 -2.78 -20.11
N PRO A 29 7.16 -3.65 -19.08
CA PRO A 29 6.05 -3.78 -18.13
C PRO A 29 5.77 -2.45 -17.43
N SER A 30 4.50 -2.24 -17.08
CA SER A 30 4.04 -1.09 -16.31
C SER A 30 3.75 -1.50 -14.87
N ALA A 31 4.05 -0.62 -13.93
CA ALA A 31 3.59 -0.76 -12.55
C ALA A 31 2.06 -0.73 -12.47
N PRO A 32 1.45 -1.22 -11.37
CA PRO A 32 0.04 -1.02 -11.08
C PRO A 32 -0.37 0.45 -11.21
N THR A 33 -1.64 0.70 -11.50
CA THR A 33 -2.19 2.07 -11.45
C THR A 33 -2.03 2.64 -10.05
N ARG A 34 -1.78 3.95 -9.95
CA ARG A 34 -1.73 4.63 -8.65
C ARG A 34 -3.12 4.53 -7.98
N PRO A 35 -3.22 4.11 -6.70
CA PRO A 35 -4.48 4.08 -5.97
C PRO A 35 -5.15 5.45 -5.85
N SER A 36 -6.45 5.49 -5.56
CA SER A 36 -7.14 6.72 -5.16
C SER A 36 -7.18 6.77 -3.63
N LEU A 37 -6.68 7.83 -3.01
CA LEU A 37 -6.53 7.90 -1.55
C LEU A 37 -7.34 9.05 -0.97
N THR A 38 -8.12 8.74 0.05
CA THR A 38 -8.88 9.68 0.89
C THR A 38 -8.62 9.40 2.37
N ALA A 39 -9.05 10.30 3.25
CA ALA A 39 -8.91 10.10 4.68
C ALA A 39 -10.03 10.74 5.48
N VAL A 40 -10.20 10.26 6.71
CA VAL A 40 -11.05 10.83 7.74
C VAL A 40 -10.15 11.21 8.93
N GLU A 41 -10.26 12.47 9.34
CA GLU A 41 -9.59 13.05 10.49
C GLU A 41 -10.51 12.95 11.71
N MET A 42 -9.98 12.48 12.85
CA MET A 42 -10.73 12.27 14.08
C MET A 42 -9.90 12.73 15.29
N ASP A 43 -10.50 12.70 16.48
CA ASP A 43 -9.80 13.02 17.72
C ASP A 43 -8.65 12.04 17.99
N GLY A 44 -7.42 12.53 17.90
CA GLY A 44 -6.19 11.80 18.17
C GLY A 44 -5.88 10.67 17.18
N LYS A 45 -6.65 10.51 16.09
CA LYS A 45 -6.50 9.38 15.15
C LYS A 45 -6.96 9.73 13.75
N ILE A 46 -6.56 8.90 12.79
CA ILE A 46 -6.94 9.02 11.39
C ILE A 46 -7.36 7.68 10.80
N SER A 47 -8.08 7.75 9.68
CA SER A 47 -8.41 6.62 8.84
C SER A 47 -8.10 6.98 7.40
N LEU A 48 -7.30 6.15 6.74
CA LEU A 48 -7.00 6.24 5.31
C LEU A 48 -7.90 5.25 4.57
N ASP A 49 -8.40 5.64 3.40
CA ASP A 49 -9.26 4.82 2.55
C ASP A 49 -8.86 4.96 1.08
N TRP A 50 -8.53 3.82 0.46
CA TRP A 50 -8.29 3.68 -0.97
C TRP A 50 -9.16 2.60 -1.63
N GLY A 51 -10.24 2.21 -0.96
CA GLY A 51 -11.24 1.28 -1.43
C GLY A 51 -12.54 1.92 -1.90
N ALA A 52 -12.81 3.19 -1.54
CA ALA A 52 -14.06 3.88 -1.86
C ALA A 52 -14.34 4.04 -3.37
N ASP A 53 -13.30 4.20 -4.18
CA ASP A 53 -13.42 4.31 -5.65
C ASP A 53 -13.23 2.94 -6.31
N ALA A 54 -14.34 2.25 -6.55
CA ALA A 54 -14.34 0.90 -7.15
C ALA A 54 -13.67 0.86 -8.53
N ALA A 55 -13.75 1.94 -9.33
CA ALA A 55 -13.10 2.00 -10.62
C ALA A 55 -11.58 2.13 -10.47
N ALA A 56 -11.11 2.95 -9.53
CA ALA A 56 -9.69 3.05 -9.20
C ALA A 56 -9.14 1.72 -8.66
N VAL A 57 -9.89 1.03 -7.80
CA VAL A 57 -9.55 -0.30 -7.28
C VAL A 57 -9.39 -1.32 -8.40
N SER A 58 -10.40 -1.46 -9.28
CA SER A 58 -10.32 -2.39 -10.43
C SER A 58 -9.14 -2.05 -11.34
N SER A 59 -8.91 -0.76 -11.65
CA SER A 59 -7.78 -0.33 -12.48
C SER A 59 -6.40 -0.62 -11.88
N THR A 60 -6.34 -0.80 -10.56
CA THR A 60 -5.10 -1.09 -9.82
C THR A 60 -4.89 -2.58 -9.65
N GLU A 61 -5.93 -3.31 -9.23
CA GLU A 61 -5.84 -4.72 -8.82
C GLU A 61 -5.99 -5.71 -9.96
N GLU A 62 -6.68 -5.33 -11.04
CA GLU A 62 -6.93 -6.19 -12.20
C GLU A 62 -5.92 -5.97 -13.33
N LEU A 63 -5.03 -4.97 -13.19
CA LEU A 63 -3.99 -4.71 -14.18
C LEU A 63 -3.00 -5.88 -14.25
N VAL A 64 -2.89 -6.46 -15.45
CA VAL A 64 -1.84 -7.43 -15.79
C VAL A 64 -0.98 -6.83 -16.90
N SER A 65 0.31 -6.68 -16.63
CA SER A 65 1.25 -6.05 -17.57
C SER A 65 2.48 -6.92 -17.76
N ALA A 66 2.61 -7.54 -18.94
CA ALA A 66 3.69 -8.50 -19.27
C ALA A 66 3.94 -9.55 -18.16
N GLY A 67 2.87 -10.13 -17.62
CA GLY A 67 2.92 -11.17 -16.57
C GLY A 67 3.02 -10.64 -15.14
N PHE A 68 3.26 -9.34 -14.94
CA PHE A 68 3.14 -8.72 -13.62
C PHE A 68 1.68 -8.63 -13.22
N VAL A 69 1.35 -9.20 -12.06
CA VAL A 69 0.00 -9.20 -11.48
C VAL A 69 0.04 -8.48 -10.14
N PHE A 70 -0.99 -7.70 -9.82
CA PHE A 70 -1.14 -7.08 -8.50
C PHE A 70 -0.93 -8.09 -7.36
N GLU A 71 -0.18 -7.71 -6.34
CA GLU A 71 0.13 -8.55 -5.19
C GLU A 71 -0.34 -7.92 -3.87
N GLY A 72 -0.17 -6.61 -3.71
CA GLY A 72 -0.61 -5.93 -2.50
C GLY A 72 -0.42 -4.41 -2.51
N TYR A 73 -0.77 -3.80 -1.37
CA TYR A 73 -0.55 -2.40 -1.06
C TYR A 73 0.53 -2.23 0.01
N ASN A 74 1.26 -1.12 -0.04
CA ASN A 74 2.09 -0.65 1.07
C ASN A 74 1.57 0.71 1.55
N VAL A 75 1.61 0.91 2.87
CA VAL A 75 1.28 2.19 3.50
C VAL A 75 2.53 2.75 4.16
N TYR A 76 2.80 4.03 3.91
CA TYR A 76 3.96 4.74 4.43
C TYR A 76 3.53 5.98 5.19
N GLN A 77 4.20 6.24 6.30
CA GLN A 77 4.18 7.54 6.96
C GLN A 77 5.44 8.32 6.57
N LEU A 78 5.25 9.54 6.05
CA LEU A 78 6.33 10.40 5.56
C LEU A 78 6.71 11.46 6.61
N PRO A 79 8.01 11.81 6.73
CA PRO A 79 8.45 12.89 7.63
C PRO A 79 7.89 14.27 7.28
N GLY A 80 7.58 14.50 6.01
CA GLY A 80 7.07 15.76 5.51
C GLY A 80 6.21 15.61 4.26
N ALA A 81 5.40 16.64 3.98
CA ALA A 81 4.56 16.70 2.79
C ALA A 81 5.34 16.68 1.46
N GLY A 82 6.65 16.85 1.45
CA GLY A 82 7.47 16.76 0.23
C GLY A 82 8.55 15.68 0.30
N SER A 83 8.60 14.91 1.39
CA SER A 83 9.62 13.88 1.56
C SER A 83 9.46 12.77 0.51
N PRO A 84 10.55 12.25 -0.06
CA PRO A 84 10.49 11.11 -0.95
C PRO A 84 10.03 9.86 -0.19
N LEU A 85 9.39 8.92 -0.87
CA LEU A 85 8.95 7.64 -0.28
C LEU A 85 10.09 6.88 0.42
N SER A 86 11.33 7.02 -0.07
CA SER A 86 12.52 6.40 0.51
C SER A 86 12.88 6.88 1.92
N GLU A 87 12.36 8.03 2.35
CA GLU A 87 12.46 8.53 3.73
C GLU A 87 11.25 8.12 4.58
N GLY A 88 10.24 7.51 3.98
CA GLY A 88 9.03 7.06 4.65
C GLY A 88 9.25 5.83 5.53
N VAL A 89 8.56 5.79 6.65
CA VAL A 89 8.43 4.59 7.47
C VAL A 89 7.29 3.75 6.89
N LYS A 90 7.57 2.52 6.44
CA LYS A 90 6.52 1.58 6.02
C LYS A 90 5.76 1.12 7.26
N VAL A 91 4.50 1.51 7.39
CA VAL A 91 3.65 1.26 8.57
C VAL A 91 2.72 0.06 8.39
N ALA A 92 2.43 -0.33 7.15
CA ALA A 92 1.66 -1.53 6.85
C ALA A 92 1.95 -2.08 5.44
N THR A 93 1.75 -3.38 5.29
CA THR A 93 1.62 -4.08 4.01
C THR A 93 0.31 -4.84 4.03
N PHE A 94 -0.42 -4.84 2.91
CA PHE A 94 -1.65 -5.62 2.73
C PHE A 94 -1.61 -6.37 1.40
N ASP A 95 -1.44 -7.68 1.47
CA ASP A 95 -1.11 -8.53 0.33
C ASP A 95 -2.01 -9.76 0.24
N LYS A 96 -2.05 -10.37 -0.95
CA LYS A 96 -2.80 -11.61 -1.18
C LYS A 96 -2.34 -12.70 -0.21
N ILE A 97 -3.29 -13.49 0.29
CA ILE A 97 -2.95 -14.65 1.12
C ILE A 97 -2.39 -15.74 0.22
N ASN A 98 -1.07 -15.83 0.11
CA ASN A 98 -0.37 -16.82 -0.71
C ASN A 98 1.05 -17.13 -0.14
N LEU A 99 1.96 -17.61 -0.99
CA LEU A 99 3.34 -17.97 -0.60
C LEU A 99 4.37 -16.87 -0.94
N VAL A 100 3.94 -15.73 -1.46
CA VAL A 100 4.80 -14.62 -1.92
C VAL A 100 5.06 -13.68 -0.73
N GLN A 101 6.07 -14.00 0.07
CA GLN A 101 6.43 -13.16 1.23
C GLN A 101 7.54 -12.15 0.90
N ASN A 102 8.73 -12.62 0.54
CA ASN A 102 9.85 -11.73 0.24
C ASN A 102 10.12 -11.72 -1.25
N ILE A 103 9.88 -10.57 -1.89
CA ILE A 103 10.25 -10.36 -3.29
C ILE A 103 11.63 -9.70 -3.31
N LEU A 104 12.62 -10.47 -3.75
CA LEU A 104 14.00 -10.05 -3.83
C LEU A 104 14.40 -9.75 -5.26
N ASP A 105 14.88 -8.53 -5.49
CA ASP A 105 15.50 -8.13 -6.76
C ASP A 105 17.01 -7.93 -6.57
N PRO A 106 17.82 -8.19 -7.60
CA PRO A 106 19.24 -7.86 -7.53
C PRO A 106 19.43 -6.35 -7.57
N ALA A 107 20.35 -5.84 -6.75
CA ALA A 107 20.76 -4.45 -6.70
C ALA A 107 22.26 -4.35 -6.51
N VAL A 108 22.85 -3.25 -6.97
CA VAL A 108 24.27 -2.96 -6.75
C VAL A 108 24.44 -2.39 -5.34
N ASP A 109 25.29 -3.02 -4.54
CA ASP A 109 25.79 -2.43 -3.31
C ASP A 109 26.73 -1.26 -3.65
N PRO A 110 26.42 -0.01 -3.23
CA PRO A 110 27.23 1.15 -3.58
C PRO A 110 28.64 1.12 -2.95
N LEU A 111 28.84 0.39 -1.86
CA LEU A 111 30.13 0.31 -1.16
C LEU A 111 31.07 -0.68 -1.84
N THR A 112 30.55 -1.84 -2.26
CA THR A 112 31.37 -2.92 -2.80
C THR A 112 31.30 -3.04 -4.31
N GLY A 113 30.26 -2.49 -4.94
CA GLY A 113 29.93 -2.68 -6.35
C GLY A 113 29.47 -4.10 -6.70
N LEU A 114 29.23 -4.95 -5.70
CA LEU A 114 28.72 -6.30 -5.89
C LEU A 114 27.21 -6.27 -6.12
N VAL A 115 26.72 -7.22 -6.91
CA VAL A 115 25.28 -7.43 -7.09
C VAL A 115 24.80 -8.33 -5.98
N VAL A 116 23.88 -7.82 -5.17
CA VAL A 116 23.27 -8.51 -4.03
C VAL A 116 21.75 -8.52 -4.17
N ASN A 117 21.10 -9.57 -3.69
CA ASN A 117 19.64 -9.62 -3.65
C ASN A 117 19.14 -8.78 -2.47
N VAL A 118 18.29 -7.80 -2.76
CA VAL A 118 17.67 -6.92 -1.75
C VAL A 118 16.16 -7.13 -1.74
N ALA A 119 15.58 -7.10 -0.54
CA ALA A 119 14.13 -7.11 -0.42
C ALA A 119 13.56 -5.81 -1.00
N LYS A 120 12.72 -5.96 -2.03
CA LYS A 120 11.94 -4.85 -2.59
C LYS A 120 10.56 -4.78 -1.98
N GLN A 121 9.95 -5.95 -1.75
CA GLN A 121 8.68 -6.08 -1.04
C GLN A 121 8.77 -7.17 0.01
N THR A 122 8.08 -6.91 1.13
CA THR A 122 7.92 -7.85 2.24
C THR A 122 6.43 -7.91 2.54
N GLY A 123 5.80 -8.96 2.02
CA GLY A 123 4.43 -9.36 2.26
C GLY A 123 4.22 -9.85 3.68
N THR A 124 2.97 -9.78 4.11
CA THR A 124 2.50 -10.14 5.45
C THR A 124 1.50 -11.30 5.43
N ASN A 125 1.07 -11.74 4.24
CA ASN A 125 -0.04 -12.67 4.02
C ASN A 125 -1.31 -12.28 4.80
N SER A 126 -1.56 -10.97 4.95
CA SER A 126 -2.65 -10.46 5.81
C SER A 126 -4.00 -10.44 5.10
N GLY A 127 -4.03 -10.65 3.79
CA GLY A 127 -5.17 -10.33 2.94
C GLY A 127 -5.11 -8.90 2.44
N VAL A 128 -5.71 -8.69 1.27
CA VAL A 128 -5.81 -7.37 0.65
C VAL A 128 -6.83 -6.53 1.43
N GLN A 129 -6.35 -5.42 1.99
CA GLN A 129 -7.16 -4.42 2.67
C GLN A 129 -6.99 -3.07 1.97
N ARG A 130 -8.04 -2.26 2.01
CA ARG A 130 -8.10 -0.95 1.32
C ARG A 130 -8.29 0.24 2.24
N PHE A 131 -7.98 0.05 3.52
CA PHE A 131 -8.02 1.10 4.52
C PHE A 131 -6.90 0.91 5.54
N TYR A 132 -6.56 1.96 6.27
CA TYR A 132 -5.59 1.91 7.37
C TYR A 132 -5.98 2.90 8.47
N ASN A 133 -6.08 2.41 9.71
CA ASN A 133 -6.40 3.22 10.87
C ASN A 133 -5.17 3.31 11.77
N THR A 134 -4.88 4.51 12.27
CA THR A 134 -3.81 4.69 13.26
C THR A 134 -4.08 5.92 14.13
N ASP A 135 -3.65 5.82 15.39
CA ASP A 135 -3.56 6.89 16.38
C ASP A 135 -2.10 7.17 16.78
N TYR A 136 -1.14 6.59 16.04
CA TYR A 136 0.27 6.61 16.37
C TYR A 136 1.13 7.19 15.24
N ASP A 137 2.04 8.09 15.60
CA ASP A 137 3.04 8.67 14.72
C ASP A 137 4.32 7.84 14.78
N GLU A 138 4.51 6.96 13.82
CA GLU A 138 5.69 6.09 13.68
C GLU A 138 6.96 6.88 13.33
N VAL A 139 6.84 8.02 12.64
CA VAL A 139 8.01 8.87 12.33
C VAL A 139 8.55 9.53 13.60
N ARG A 140 7.67 9.97 14.51
CA ARG A 140 8.06 10.65 15.76
C ARG A 140 8.03 9.76 16.99
N GLY A 141 7.58 8.51 16.86
CA GLY A 141 7.51 7.51 17.93
C GLY A 141 6.62 7.92 19.10
N ARG A 142 5.43 8.45 18.84
CA ARG A 142 4.49 8.91 19.88
C ARG A 142 3.04 8.89 19.38
N PRO A 143 2.03 8.90 20.28
CA PRO A 143 0.63 9.09 19.88
C PRO A 143 0.43 10.39 19.07
N MET A 144 -0.54 10.36 18.17
CA MET A 144 -0.92 11.53 17.39
C MET A 144 -1.54 12.62 18.28
N SER A 145 -1.48 13.86 17.81
CA SER A 145 -1.97 15.04 18.51
C SER A 145 -2.82 15.87 17.57
N ASN A 146 -3.93 16.39 18.10
CA ASN A 146 -4.81 17.25 17.31
C ASN A 146 -4.10 18.52 16.85
N GLY A 147 -4.42 18.97 15.63
CA GLY A 147 -3.82 20.15 15.01
C GLY A 147 -2.41 19.95 14.42
N VAL A 148 -1.84 18.74 14.53
CA VAL A 148 -0.54 18.41 13.92
C VAL A 148 -0.76 17.76 12.55
N GLY A 149 0.00 18.17 11.54
CA GLY A 149 0.01 17.53 10.23
C GLY A 149 0.81 16.24 10.20
N TYR A 150 0.18 15.18 9.67
CA TYR A 150 0.78 13.88 9.40
C TYR A 150 0.64 13.57 7.92
N HIS A 151 1.67 12.98 7.33
CA HIS A 151 1.76 12.78 5.89
C HIS A 151 1.80 11.29 5.60
N PHE A 152 0.90 10.82 4.74
CA PHE A 152 0.80 9.41 4.39
C PHE A 152 0.84 9.22 2.88
N ALA A 153 1.38 8.08 2.49
CA ALA A 153 1.41 7.61 1.11
C ALA A 153 0.97 6.15 1.03
N VAL A 154 0.23 5.82 -0.03
CA VAL A 154 -0.17 4.46 -0.36
C VAL A 154 0.28 4.14 -1.78
N THR A 155 0.90 2.98 -1.94
CA THR A 155 1.31 2.42 -3.23
C THR A 155 0.73 1.03 -3.39
N ALA A 156 0.66 0.56 -4.62
CA ALA A 156 0.34 -0.81 -4.97
C ALA A 156 1.57 -1.44 -5.63
N TYR A 157 1.81 -2.72 -5.40
CA TYR A 157 2.91 -3.44 -6.04
C TYR A 157 2.41 -4.70 -6.73
N SER A 158 3.10 -5.07 -7.81
CA SER A 158 2.87 -6.29 -8.57
C SER A 158 4.00 -7.29 -8.38
N PHE A 159 3.74 -8.54 -8.71
CA PHE A 159 4.71 -9.62 -8.70
C PHE A 159 4.72 -10.36 -10.05
N LEU A 160 5.92 -10.73 -10.50
CA LEU A 160 6.17 -11.59 -11.65
C LEU A 160 6.67 -12.95 -11.16
N ALA A 161 5.78 -13.95 -11.20
CA ALA A 161 6.09 -15.32 -10.79
C ALA A 161 7.10 -15.98 -11.76
N ASP A 162 6.81 -15.92 -13.06
CA ASP A 162 7.67 -16.43 -14.13
C ASP A 162 8.67 -15.36 -14.56
N ASN A 163 9.78 -15.24 -13.82
CA ASN A 163 10.76 -14.15 -13.96
C ASN A 163 12.06 -14.52 -14.69
N GLU A 164 12.09 -15.66 -15.39
CA GLU A 164 13.26 -16.06 -16.16
C GLU A 164 13.61 -14.98 -17.21
N GLY A 165 14.85 -14.50 -17.18
CA GLY A 165 15.33 -13.41 -18.04
C GLY A 165 14.90 -12.00 -17.60
N SER A 166 14.04 -11.84 -16.59
CA SER A 166 13.68 -10.53 -16.04
C SER A 166 14.71 -10.07 -14.99
N PRO A 167 15.23 -8.83 -15.06
CA PRO A 167 16.13 -8.30 -14.05
C PRO A 167 15.42 -7.84 -12.77
N PHE A 168 14.09 -7.87 -12.71
CA PHE A 168 13.27 -7.49 -11.57
C PHE A 168 11.98 -8.33 -11.51
N LYS A 169 11.43 -8.49 -10.31
CA LYS A 169 10.27 -9.35 -10.03
C LYS A 169 9.06 -8.58 -9.53
N THR A 170 9.23 -7.29 -9.24
CA THR A 170 8.15 -6.43 -8.76
C THR A 170 8.24 -5.05 -9.36
N LEU A 171 7.07 -4.42 -9.50
CA LEU A 171 6.94 -3.01 -9.83
C LEU A 171 6.01 -2.38 -8.79
N GLU A 172 6.40 -1.24 -8.25
CA GLU A 172 5.60 -0.45 -7.32
C GLU A 172 5.04 0.77 -8.05
N SER A 173 3.77 1.05 -7.85
CA SER A 173 3.07 2.17 -8.48
C SER A 173 3.56 3.51 -7.92
N GLY A 174 3.20 4.59 -8.62
CA GLY A 174 3.36 5.92 -8.05
C GLY A 174 2.54 6.07 -6.77
N GLU A 175 3.00 6.90 -5.83
CA GLU A 175 2.32 7.11 -4.55
C GLU A 175 1.06 7.96 -4.69
N ALA A 176 -0.02 7.49 -4.07
CA ALA A 176 -1.16 8.33 -3.70
C ALA A 176 -0.87 8.92 -2.32
N ARG A 177 -0.90 10.24 -2.18
CA ARG A 177 -0.43 10.91 -0.95
C ARG A 177 -1.39 11.97 -0.47
N LEU A 178 -1.45 12.14 0.85
CA LEU A 178 -2.22 13.18 1.49
C LEU A 178 -1.57 13.65 2.80
N THR A 179 -2.05 14.79 3.28
CA THR A 179 -1.78 15.28 4.64
C THR A 179 -3.07 15.24 5.41
N VAL A 180 -3.01 14.69 6.62
CA VAL A 180 -4.13 14.65 7.56
C VAL A 180 -3.77 15.41 8.83
N VAL A 181 -4.76 16.07 9.42
CA VAL A 181 -4.65 16.83 10.66
C VAL A 181 -5.75 16.34 11.61
N PRO A 182 -5.45 15.40 12.53
CA PRO A 182 -6.40 14.98 13.56
C PRO A 182 -7.02 16.17 14.28
N HIS A 183 -8.32 16.10 14.58
CA HIS A 183 -9.05 17.16 15.26
C HIS A 183 -10.32 16.61 15.90
N ASP A 184 -10.81 17.32 16.94
CA ASP A 184 -12.13 17.06 17.51
C ASP A 184 -13.23 17.28 16.46
N PRO A 185 -14.39 16.61 16.57
CA PRO A 185 -15.51 16.89 15.68
C PRO A 185 -15.82 18.38 15.57
N ASN A 186 -16.06 18.84 14.33
CA ASN A 186 -16.39 20.25 14.10
C ASN A 186 -17.60 20.68 14.93
N PRO A 187 -17.64 21.92 15.46
CA PRO A 187 -18.76 22.39 16.24
C PRO A 187 -20.10 22.21 15.51
N GLY A 188 -21.05 21.55 16.16
CA GLY A 188 -22.37 21.25 15.58
C GLY A 188 -22.46 19.95 14.78
N VAL A 189 -21.36 19.20 14.64
CA VAL A 189 -21.36 17.84 14.07
C VAL A 189 -21.47 16.81 15.18
N THR A 190 -22.49 15.95 15.11
CA THR A 190 -22.61 14.77 15.97
C THR A 190 -22.22 13.53 15.17
N VAL A 191 -21.20 12.81 15.61
CA VAL A 191 -20.79 11.53 15.01
C VAL A 191 -21.53 10.41 15.75
N ASN A 192 -22.53 9.81 15.11
CA ASN A 192 -23.33 8.74 15.73
C ASN A 192 -22.56 7.42 15.81
N ASN A 193 -21.83 7.07 14.75
CA ASN A 193 -20.92 5.92 14.72
C ASN A 193 -19.56 6.38 14.21
N ALA A 194 -18.51 6.18 15.00
CA ALA A 194 -17.15 6.58 14.64
C ALA A 194 -16.46 5.49 13.82
N ASN A 195 -15.40 5.84 13.09
CA ASN A 195 -14.60 4.80 12.44
C ASN A 195 -14.03 3.82 13.48
N GLY A 196 -14.19 2.53 13.19
CA GLY A 196 -13.80 1.44 14.08
C GLY A 196 -14.68 1.27 15.33
N SER A 197 -15.82 1.94 15.45
CA SER A 197 -16.79 1.63 16.52
C SER A 197 -17.49 0.30 16.25
N GLU A 198 -17.82 -0.44 17.31
CA GLU A 198 -18.68 -1.63 17.18
C GLU A 198 -20.04 -1.24 16.60
N VAL A 199 -20.51 -2.05 15.66
CA VAL A 199 -21.85 -1.93 15.09
C VAL A 199 -22.66 -3.13 15.57
N THR A 200 -23.83 -2.87 16.15
CA THR A 200 -24.75 -3.94 16.55
C THR A 200 -25.23 -4.67 15.31
N VAL A 201 -25.03 -5.99 15.29
CA VAL A 201 -25.55 -6.88 14.25
C VAL A 201 -26.62 -7.77 14.86
N ASP A 202 -27.83 -7.70 14.31
CA ASP A 202 -28.92 -8.63 14.65
C ASP A 202 -28.82 -9.88 13.76
N HIS A 203 -28.59 -11.04 14.37
CA HIS A 203 -28.58 -12.32 13.67
C HIS A 203 -29.91 -13.05 13.86
N THR A 204 -30.60 -13.30 12.75
CA THR A 204 -31.81 -14.13 12.70
C THR A 204 -31.56 -15.38 11.84
N GLY A 205 -31.56 -16.57 12.45
CA GLY A 205 -31.39 -17.82 11.71
C GLY A 205 -30.77 -18.95 12.55
N THR A 206 -30.55 -20.10 11.91
CA THR A 206 -29.87 -21.26 12.52
C THR A 206 -28.41 -21.40 12.09
N ALA A 207 -27.89 -20.44 11.32
CA ALA A 207 -26.52 -20.47 10.81
C ALA A 207 -25.52 -20.14 11.93
N ASN A 208 -24.31 -20.69 11.87
CA ASN A 208 -23.24 -20.39 12.83
C ASN A 208 -22.27 -19.30 12.31
N ALA A 209 -22.74 -18.42 11.42
CA ALA A 209 -21.93 -17.34 10.85
C ALA A 209 -21.92 -16.11 11.77
N SER A 210 -20.81 -15.38 11.79
CA SER A 210 -20.70 -14.05 12.41
C SER A 210 -20.43 -13.01 11.32
N VAL A 211 -20.93 -11.78 11.53
CA VAL A 211 -20.67 -10.64 10.66
C VAL A 211 -19.95 -9.59 11.50
N ASP A 212 -18.77 -9.17 11.03
CA ASP A 212 -18.02 -8.06 11.58
C ASP A 212 -18.17 -6.86 10.64
N VAL A 213 -18.64 -5.73 11.17
CA VAL A 213 -18.82 -4.49 10.41
C VAL A 213 -17.76 -3.50 10.85
N ASN A 214 -17.01 -2.96 9.89
CA ASN A 214 -16.02 -1.93 10.15
C ASN A 214 -16.39 -0.64 9.40
N ILE A 215 -16.52 0.46 10.14
CA ILE A 215 -16.80 1.78 9.57
C ILE A 215 -15.48 2.42 9.15
N ILE A 216 -15.33 2.61 7.84
CA ILE A 216 -14.14 3.18 7.21
C ILE A 216 -14.30 4.69 6.98
N ASN A 217 -15.53 5.19 6.83
CA ASN A 217 -15.79 6.62 6.71
C ASN A 217 -17.12 7.04 7.35
N SER A 218 -17.06 7.52 8.59
CA SER A 218 -18.21 7.98 9.36
C SER A 218 -18.89 9.21 8.77
N GLY A 219 -18.19 10.01 7.97
CA GLY A 219 -18.73 11.21 7.32
C GLY A 219 -19.67 10.92 6.16
N ASN A 220 -19.59 9.72 5.59
CA ASN A 220 -20.42 9.27 4.48
C ASN A 220 -21.46 8.21 4.89
N LEU A 221 -21.65 7.98 6.19
CA LEU A 221 -22.67 7.04 6.65
C LEU A 221 -24.06 7.54 6.25
N VAL A 222 -24.80 6.63 5.63
CA VAL A 222 -26.22 6.82 5.34
C VAL A 222 -27.01 6.11 6.44
N ASP A 223 -28.08 6.75 6.91
CA ASP A 223 -29.05 6.12 7.80
C ASP A 223 -29.89 5.13 6.99
N ASP A 224 -29.46 3.87 6.96
CA ASP A 224 -30.09 2.79 6.20
C ASP A 224 -29.87 1.42 6.87
N THR A 225 -30.68 0.44 6.49
CA THR A 225 -30.56 -0.96 6.96
C THR A 225 -29.84 -1.80 5.91
N TYR A 226 -28.66 -2.32 6.29
CA TYR A 226 -27.87 -3.20 5.45
C TYR A 226 -28.15 -4.67 5.81
N THR A 227 -28.49 -5.50 4.81
CA THR A 227 -28.79 -6.92 5.02
C THR A 227 -27.82 -7.79 4.22
N VAL A 228 -27.25 -8.79 4.88
CA VAL A 228 -26.38 -9.81 4.27
C VAL A 228 -27.10 -11.15 4.30
N TYR A 229 -27.07 -11.86 3.17
CA TYR A 229 -27.66 -13.20 3.02
C TYR A 229 -26.56 -14.22 2.72
N PHE A 230 -26.70 -15.42 3.29
CA PHE A 230 -25.87 -16.58 2.99
C PHE A 230 -26.78 -17.67 2.40
N ASP A 231 -26.40 -18.21 1.24
CA ASP A 231 -27.07 -19.34 0.58
C ASP A 231 -26.50 -20.69 1.04
#